data_AF-A0A8H6XJC9-F1
#
_entry.id   AF-A0A8H6XJC9-F1
#
_cell.length_a   1.000
_cell.length_b   1.000
_cell.length_c   1.000
_cell.angle_alpha   90.00
_cell.angle_beta   90.00
_cell.angle_gamma   90.00
#
_symmetry.space_group_name_H-M   'P 1'
#
loop_
_entity.id
_entity.type
_entity.pdbx_description
1 polymer ?
#
loop_
_entity_poly.entity_id
_entity_poly.type
_entity_poly.pdbx_seq_one_letter_code
_entity_poly.pdbx_strand_id
1 'polypeptide(L)'
;MPSPCSTCGSFAIPTADEFEVTLTAAPRTLARLSELSATNEPPREPELILVRTIAENTSARLTALDAEISRLKARLRELETERTTLSRYHAHSAAILSPFRRVPAEILGEIFSWTLPHFGEIFSTEDCPWILTHVCSSWRAVALSKPSLWSLIHIDFSVKEQYPLEMLEIQIQRAGFLKIHFYGDEEGDSPRTDRSIQAPSEALQPMGGTQH
;
A
#
# COMPACT_ATOMS: atom_id res chain seq x y z
N MET A 1 41.48 16.32 22.74
CA MET A 1 40.53 15.58 21.90
C MET A 1 39.40 15.05 22.78
N PRO A 2 38.13 15.23 22.43
CA PRO A 2 37.02 14.74 23.24
C PRO A 2 36.95 13.22 23.24
N SER A 3 36.62 12.63 24.39
CA SER A 3 36.40 11.19 24.54
C SER A 3 35.07 10.77 23.91
N PRO A 4 34.98 9.63 23.21
CA PRO A 4 33.74 9.17 22.61
C PRO A 4 32.72 8.72 23.67
N CYS A 5 31.43 8.86 23.34
CA CYS A 5 30.32 8.40 24.15
C CYS A 5 30.38 6.87 24.32
N SER A 6 30.32 6.39 25.56
CA SER A 6 30.41 4.96 25.90
C SER A 6 29.20 4.13 25.44
N THR A 7 28.06 4.77 25.14
CA THR A 7 26.83 4.07 24.76
C THR A 7 26.66 3.96 23.24
N CYS A 8 27.12 4.94 22.47
CA CYS A 8 26.90 4.98 21.02
C CYS A 8 28.15 5.29 20.19
N GLY A 9 29.32 5.44 20.83
CA GLY A 9 30.61 5.68 20.18
C GLY A 9 30.75 7.04 19.50
N SER A 10 29.76 7.93 19.59
CA SER A 10 29.82 9.24 18.97
C SER A 10 30.82 10.14 19.70
N PHE A 11 31.64 10.85 18.94
CA PHE A 11 32.41 11.97 19.48
C PHE A 11 31.47 13.16 19.64
N ALA A 12 31.63 13.92 20.73
CA ALA A 12 30.92 15.19 20.88
C ALA A 12 31.33 16.09 19.71
N ILE A 13 30.39 16.37 18.82
CA ILE A 13 30.60 17.32 17.73
C ILE A 13 30.54 18.70 18.39
N PRO A 14 31.61 19.53 18.28
CA PRO A 14 31.55 20.95 18.64
C PRO A 14 30.25 21.56 18.11
N THR A 15 29.46 22.17 18.99
CA THR A 15 28.19 22.81 18.61
C THR A 15 28.46 23.94 17.62
N ALA A 16 27.44 24.38 16.87
CA ALA A 16 27.59 25.53 15.96
C ALA A 16 28.15 26.78 16.69
N ASP A 17 27.82 26.93 17.98
CA ASP A 17 28.26 28.02 18.86
C ASP A 17 29.79 28.14 19.01
N GLU A 18 30.56 27.05 19.04
CA GLU A 18 32.03 27.15 19.21
C GLU A 18 32.73 27.74 17.99
N PHE A 19 32.08 27.75 16.82
CA PHE A 19 32.63 28.32 15.58
C PHE A 19 32.23 29.79 15.39
N GLU A 20 31.10 30.19 15.98
CA GLU A 20 30.60 31.55 15.89
C GLU A 20 31.60 32.53 16.55
N VAL A 21 32.33 32.10 17.58
CA VAL A 21 33.30 32.93 18.32
C VAL A 21 34.48 33.43 17.47
N THR A 22 34.87 32.72 16.40
CA THR A 22 35.99 33.17 15.52
C THR A 22 35.56 34.04 14.33
N LEU A 23 34.33 33.88 13.84
CA LEU A 23 33.82 34.67 12.70
C LEU A 23 33.01 35.90 13.12
N THR A 24 32.41 35.91 14.32
CA THR A 24 31.66 37.07 14.85
C THR A 24 32.52 38.12 15.56
N ALA A 25 33.79 37.83 15.86
CA ALA A 25 34.62 38.73 16.66
C ALA A 25 35.03 40.05 15.94
N ALA A 26 34.78 40.20 14.63
CA ALA A 26 35.06 41.46 13.92
C ALA A 26 34.13 41.68 12.71
N PRO A 27 33.06 42.49 12.85
CA PRO A 27 32.12 42.83 11.77
C PRO A 27 32.78 43.37 10.50
N ARG A 28 33.92 44.04 10.65
CA ARG A 28 34.72 44.60 9.54
C ARG A 28 35.34 43.52 8.66
N THR A 29 35.70 42.39 9.24
CA THR A 29 36.36 41.29 8.53
C THR A 29 35.37 40.54 7.66
N LEU A 30 34.15 40.29 8.16
CA LEU A 30 33.06 39.73 7.36
C LEU A 30 32.65 40.66 6.21
N ALA A 31 32.53 41.96 6.47
CA ALA A 31 32.23 42.95 5.43
C ALA A 31 33.33 42.96 4.34
N ARG A 32 34.60 42.89 4.75
CA ARG A 32 35.73 42.85 3.81
C ARG A 32 35.77 41.57 2.97
N LEU A 33 35.50 40.41 3.57
CA LEU A 33 35.40 39.14 2.84
C LEU A 33 34.22 39.13 1.86
N SER A 34 33.09 39.75 2.23
CA SER A 34 31.95 39.93 1.33
C SER A 34 32.29 40.82 0.14
N GLU A 35 33.02 41.91 0.34
CA GLU A 35 33.47 42.82 -0.72
C GLU A 35 34.47 42.13 -1.67
N LEU A 36 35.40 41.35 -1.12
CA LEU A 36 36.32 40.51 -1.90
C LEU A 36 35.61 39.42 -2.68
N SER A 37 34.49 38.88 -2.18
CA SER A 37 33.68 37.91 -2.93
C SER A 37 32.90 38.53 -4.09
N ALA A 38 32.65 39.85 -4.03
CA ALA A 38 31.91 40.60 -5.04
C ALA A 38 32.82 41.25 -6.10
N THR A 39 34.15 41.21 -5.91
CA THR A 39 35.13 41.87 -6.78
C THR A 39 36.29 40.92 -7.10
N ASN A 40 36.97 41.11 -8.24
CA ASN A 40 38.19 40.33 -8.57
C ASN A 40 39.46 40.93 -7.94
N GLU A 41 39.33 41.72 -6.86
CA GLU A 41 40.47 42.32 -6.16
C GLU A 41 41.27 41.25 -5.41
N PRO A 42 42.61 41.20 -5.55
CA PRO A 42 43.41 40.21 -4.84
C PRO A 42 43.38 40.44 -3.32
N PRO A 43 43.15 39.40 -2.49
CA PRO A 43 43.21 39.53 -1.04
C PRO A 43 44.63 39.84 -0.54
N ARG A 44 44.72 40.60 0.54
CA ARG A 44 45.97 40.90 1.25
C ARG A 44 46.43 39.68 2.05
N GLU A 45 47.72 39.61 2.37
CA GLU A 45 48.30 38.52 3.20
C GLU A 45 47.49 38.13 4.46
N PRO A 46 47.08 39.06 5.35
CA PRO A 46 46.29 38.68 6.53
C PRO A 46 44.90 38.15 6.17
N GLU A 47 44.31 38.61 5.06
CA GLU A 47 43.03 38.11 4.54
C GLU A 47 43.20 36.69 3.99
N LEU A 48 44.31 36.40 3.30
CA LEU A 48 44.64 35.05 2.80
C LEU A 48 44.80 34.04 3.93
N ILE A 49 45.55 34.38 5.00
CA ILE A 49 45.76 33.49 6.15
C ILE A 49 44.43 33.19 6.82
N LEU A 50 43.60 34.21 7.03
CA LEU A 50 42.28 34.05 7.64
C LEU A 50 41.36 33.16 6.79
N VAL A 51 41.22 33.45 5.49
CA VAL A 51 40.36 32.69 4.58
C VAL A 51 40.82 31.24 4.48
N ARG A 52 42.13 31.00 4.40
CA ARG A 52 42.68 29.64 4.39
C ARG A 52 42.34 28.88 5.67
N THR A 53 42.53 29.51 6.83
CA THR A 53 42.21 28.90 8.13
C THR A 53 40.72 28.57 8.24
N ILE A 54 39.84 29.49 7.80
CA ILE A 54 38.39 29.26 7.78
C ILE A 54 38.06 28.10 6.83
N ALA A 55 38.64 28.08 5.63
CA ALA A 55 38.40 27.03 4.63
C ALA A 55 38.84 25.66 5.14
N GLU A 56 40.03 25.56 5.74
CA GLU A 56 40.56 24.31 6.32
C GLU A 56 39.67 23.81 7.47
N ASN A 57 39.30 24.68 8.40
CA ASN A 57 38.41 24.31 9.52
C ASN A 57 37.01 23.92 9.03
N THR A 58 36.47 24.64 8.05
CA THR A 58 35.16 24.35 7.46
C THR A 58 35.19 23.00 6.73
N SER A 59 36.24 22.74 5.96
CA SER A 59 36.43 21.47 5.24
C SER A 59 36.56 20.29 6.22
N ALA A 60 37.32 20.45 7.30
CA ALA A 60 37.44 19.42 8.34
C ALA A 60 36.09 19.13 9.01
N ARG A 61 35.28 20.18 9.29
CA ARG A 61 33.96 20.02 9.90
C ARG A 61 32.95 19.36 8.94
N LEU A 62 32.95 19.74 7.66
CA LEU A 62 32.13 19.09 6.64
C LEU A 62 32.46 17.59 6.57
N THR A 63 33.75 17.25 6.53
CA THR A 63 34.20 15.85 6.52
C THR A 63 33.71 15.08 7.76
N ALA A 64 33.77 15.70 8.94
CA ALA A 64 33.27 15.08 10.18
C ALA A 64 31.76 14.87 10.18
N LEU A 65 30.99 15.86 9.68
CA LEU A 65 29.53 15.75 9.54
C LEU A 65 29.15 14.68 8.53
N ASP A 66 29.83 14.60 7.38
CA ASP A 66 29.59 13.59 6.36
C ASP A 66 29.87 12.16 6.87
N ALA A 67 30.91 12.01 7.70
CA ALA A 67 31.21 10.74 8.36
C ALA A 67 30.11 10.34 9.35
N GLU A 68 29.60 11.28 10.15
CA GLU A 68 28.51 11.02 11.08
C GLU A 68 27.19 10.72 10.38
N ILE A 69 26.86 11.47 9.32
CA ILE A 69 25.69 11.20 8.47
C ILE A 69 25.79 9.78 7.89
N SER A 70 26.96 9.41 7.37
CA SER A 70 27.22 8.07 6.84
C SER A 70 27.01 6.98 7.89
N ARG A 71 27.53 7.20 9.11
CA ARG A 71 27.38 6.29 10.25
C ARG A 71 25.91 6.10 10.66
N LEU A 72 25.18 7.21 10.84
CA LEU A 72 23.77 7.18 11.22
C LEU A 72 22.90 6.54 10.13
N LYS A 73 23.17 6.80 8.85
CA LYS A 73 22.51 6.12 7.73
C LYS A 73 22.79 4.62 7.70
N ALA A 74 24.00 4.18 8.03
CA ALA A 74 24.30 2.75 8.16
C ALA A 74 23.48 2.12 9.30
N ARG A 75 23.43 2.77 10.47
CA ARG A 75 22.66 2.28 11.61
C ARG A 75 21.16 2.23 11.33
N LEU A 76 20.62 3.24 10.64
CA LEU A 76 19.22 3.25 10.23
C LEU A 76 18.89 2.05 9.34
N ARG A 77 19.74 1.78 8.33
CA ARG A 77 19.55 0.62 7.45
C ARG A 77 19.54 -0.70 8.21
N GLU A 78 20.45 -0.88 9.17
CA GLU A 78 20.46 -2.07 10.02
C GLU A 78 19.14 -2.23 10.79
N LEU A 79 18.68 -1.17 11.45
CA LEU A 79 17.43 -1.21 12.21
C LEU A 79 16.21 -1.46 11.32
N GLU A 80 16.18 -0.92 10.11
CA GLU A 80 15.13 -1.19 9.12
C GLU A 80 15.13 -2.66 8.68
N THR A 81 16.30 -3.27 8.46
CA THR A 81 16.40 -4.70 8.13
C THR A 81 15.94 -5.60 9.27
N GLU A 82 16.25 -5.24 10.51
CA GLU A 82 15.78 -5.95 11.70
C GLU A 82 14.26 -5.81 11.85
N ARG A 83 13.74 -4.58 11.75
CA ARG A 83 12.30 -4.28 11.83
C ARG A 83 11.51 -5.04 10.79
N THR A 84 11.96 -5.05 9.53
CA THR A 84 11.27 -5.78 8.45
C THR A 84 11.27 -7.29 8.69
N THR A 85 12.37 -7.83 9.21
CA THR A 85 12.48 -9.25 9.57
C THR A 85 11.52 -9.62 10.71
N LEU A 86 11.52 -8.87 11.80
CA LEU A 86 10.61 -9.09 12.93
C LEU A 86 9.13 -8.88 12.53
N SER A 87 8.82 -7.88 11.70
CA SER A 87 7.45 -7.65 11.21
C SER A 87 6.93 -8.85 10.43
N ARG A 88 7.78 -9.48 9.62
CA ARG A 88 7.44 -10.69 8.87
C ARG A 88 7.19 -11.89 9.79
N TYR A 89 8.02 -12.11 10.81
CA TYR A 89 7.78 -13.15 11.81
C TYR A 89 6.49 -12.90 12.60
N HIS A 90 6.22 -11.64 12.97
CA HIS A 90 5.01 -11.26 13.66
C HIS A 90 3.78 -11.52 12.80
N ALA A 91 3.77 -11.08 11.53
CA ALA A 91 2.68 -11.33 10.59
C ALA A 91 2.44 -12.83 10.36
N HIS A 92 3.51 -13.63 10.24
CA HIS A 92 3.41 -15.08 10.11
C HIS A 92 2.77 -15.72 11.35
N SER A 93 3.20 -15.29 12.54
CA SER A 93 2.66 -15.78 13.81
C SER A 93 1.20 -15.38 13.99
N ALA A 94 0.84 -14.13 13.69
CA ALA A 94 -0.53 -13.65 13.70
C ALA A 94 -1.42 -14.44 12.73
N ALA A 95 -0.91 -14.75 11.54
CA ALA A 95 -1.61 -15.58 10.58
C ALA A 95 -1.83 -17.01 11.10
N ILE A 96 -0.85 -17.62 11.79
CA ILE A 96 -0.99 -18.95 12.41
C ILE A 96 -2.02 -18.94 13.54
N LEU A 97 -1.98 -17.91 14.38
CA LEU A 97 -2.87 -17.75 15.53
C LEU A 97 -4.26 -17.22 15.15
N SER A 98 -4.49 -16.94 13.87
CA SER A 98 -5.76 -16.41 13.39
C SER A 98 -6.93 -17.34 13.76
N PRO A 99 -7.98 -16.82 14.41
CA PRO A 99 -9.14 -17.63 14.80
C PRO A 99 -9.84 -18.25 13.59
N PHE A 100 -9.73 -17.63 12.40
CA PHE A 100 -10.30 -18.14 11.16
C PHE A 100 -9.72 -19.49 10.71
N ARG A 101 -8.55 -19.92 11.22
CA ARG A 101 -8.02 -21.27 10.96
C ARG A 101 -8.81 -22.37 11.67
N ARG A 102 -9.60 -22.03 12.69
CA ARG A 102 -10.41 -22.98 13.47
C ARG A 102 -11.88 -22.96 13.08
N VAL A 103 -12.28 -22.05 12.17
CA VAL A 103 -13.66 -21.95 11.70
C VAL A 103 -13.90 -23.09 10.70
N PRO A 104 -14.91 -23.93 10.92
CA PRO A 104 -15.30 -24.96 9.95
C PRO A 104 -15.66 -24.35 8.59
N ALA A 105 -15.44 -25.11 7.52
CA ALA A 105 -15.70 -24.65 6.15
C ALA A 105 -17.16 -24.25 5.92
N GLU A 106 -18.09 -24.93 6.59
CA GLU A 106 -19.53 -24.68 6.53
C GLU A 106 -19.87 -23.31 7.13
N ILE A 107 -19.31 -22.99 8.28
CA ILE A 107 -19.52 -21.70 8.96
C ILE A 107 -18.86 -20.57 8.16
N LEU A 108 -17.68 -20.81 7.59
CA LEU A 108 -17.02 -19.84 6.74
C LEU A 108 -17.83 -19.56 5.47
N GLY A 109 -18.36 -20.61 4.84
CA GLY A 109 -19.23 -20.50 3.67
C GLY A 109 -20.57 -19.84 3.99
N GLU A 110 -21.09 -20.01 5.21
CA GLU A 110 -22.26 -19.28 5.69
C GLU A 110 -21.94 -17.79 5.82
N ILE A 111 -20.84 -17.42 6.49
CA ILE A 111 -20.38 -16.03 6.59
C ILE A 111 -20.24 -15.38 5.20
N PHE A 112 -19.67 -16.09 4.23
CA PHE A 112 -19.56 -15.60 2.85
C PHE A 112 -20.93 -15.35 2.20
N SER A 113 -21.95 -16.14 2.51
CA SER A 113 -23.31 -15.89 2.00
C SER A 113 -23.89 -14.56 2.49
N TRP A 114 -23.50 -14.10 3.68
CA TRP A 114 -23.92 -12.81 4.23
C TRP A 114 -23.19 -11.61 3.62
N THR A 115 -22.15 -11.82 2.79
CA THR A 115 -21.43 -10.71 2.13
C THR A 115 -22.08 -10.29 0.81
N LEU A 116 -23.08 -11.04 0.31
CA LEU A 116 -23.87 -10.71 -0.88
C LEU A 116 -25.23 -10.11 -0.45
N PRO A 117 -25.76 -9.01 -1.06
CA PRO A 117 -25.31 -8.19 -2.18
C PRO A 117 -24.67 -6.85 -1.76
N HIS A 118 -24.05 -6.78 -0.58
CA HIS A 118 -23.64 -5.49 0.01
C HIS A 118 -22.35 -4.91 -0.60
N PHE A 119 -21.64 -5.70 -1.41
CA PHE A 119 -20.32 -5.36 -1.94
C PHE A 119 -20.17 -5.86 -3.38
N GLY A 120 -20.75 -5.11 -4.32
CA GLY A 120 -19.97 -4.74 -5.49
C GLY A 120 -20.41 -5.23 -6.87
N GLU A 121 -19.74 -4.61 -7.83
CA GLU A 121 -19.86 -4.83 -9.27
C GLU A 121 -19.15 -6.13 -9.66
N ILE A 122 -19.73 -6.88 -10.61
CA ILE A 122 -19.19 -8.16 -11.11
C ILE A 122 -17.74 -8.03 -11.60
N PHE A 123 -17.33 -6.82 -11.99
CA PHE A 123 -16.10 -6.55 -12.72
C PHE A 123 -14.93 -6.11 -11.82
N SER A 124 -15.16 -6.02 -10.51
CA SER A 124 -14.13 -5.68 -9.54
C SER A 124 -13.64 -6.93 -8.83
N THR A 125 -12.33 -7.18 -8.92
CA THR A 125 -11.68 -8.24 -8.12
C THR A 125 -11.58 -7.90 -6.64
N GLU A 126 -11.84 -6.64 -6.29
CA GLU A 126 -11.86 -6.14 -4.92
C GLU A 126 -13.22 -6.36 -4.24
N ASP A 127 -14.23 -6.79 -4.99
CA ASP A 127 -15.59 -7.01 -4.51
C ASP A 127 -15.95 -8.49 -4.34
N CYS A 128 -17.07 -8.76 -3.67
CA CYS A 128 -17.57 -10.12 -3.51
C CYS A 128 -18.20 -10.63 -4.83
N PRO A 129 -17.99 -11.90 -5.20
CA PRO A 129 -17.33 -12.96 -4.43
C PRO A 129 -15.80 -13.05 -4.63
N TRP A 130 -15.21 -12.22 -5.50
CA TRP A 130 -13.80 -12.32 -5.92
C TRP A 130 -12.81 -12.11 -4.78
N ILE A 131 -13.00 -11.07 -3.96
CA ILE A 131 -12.12 -10.73 -2.84
C ILE A 131 -11.95 -11.90 -1.86
N LEU A 132 -13.00 -12.70 -1.65
CA LEU A 132 -12.97 -13.88 -0.78
C LEU A 132 -11.97 -14.93 -1.29
N THR A 133 -11.76 -15.00 -2.60
CA THR A 133 -10.78 -15.89 -3.22
C THR A 133 -9.34 -15.40 -3.10
N HIS A 134 -9.10 -14.16 -2.68
CA HIS A 134 -7.76 -13.56 -2.58
C HIS A 134 -7.19 -13.56 -1.16
N VAL A 135 -7.99 -13.84 -0.13
CA VAL A 135 -7.56 -13.81 1.28
C VAL A 135 -6.54 -14.91 1.62
N CYS A 136 -6.90 -16.18 1.41
CA CYS A 136 -5.99 -17.32 1.58
C CYS A 136 -6.47 -18.55 0.80
N SER A 137 -5.66 -19.60 0.74
CA SER A 137 -6.00 -20.85 0.03
C SER A 137 -7.25 -21.54 0.60
N SER A 138 -7.45 -21.52 1.92
CA SER A 138 -8.63 -22.10 2.57
C SER A 138 -9.91 -21.36 2.20
N TRP A 139 -9.87 -20.02 2.21
CA TRP A 139 -11.02 -19.19 1.82
C TRP A 139 -11.36 -19.37 0.35
N ARG A 140 -10.34 -19.43 -0.51
CA ARG A 140 -10.53 -19.74 -1.94
C ARG A 140 -11.21 -21.08 -2.15
N ALA A 141 -10.76 -22.14 -1.46
CA ALA A 141 -11.39 -23.45 -1.57
C ALA A 141 -12.87 -23.42 -1.18
N VAL A 142 -13.19 -22.76 -0.05
CA VAL A 142 -14.57 -22.63 0.42
C VAL A 142 -15.42 -21.81 -0.57
N ALA A 143 -14.93 -20.66 -1.01
CA ALA A 143 -15.64 -19.78 -1.95
C ALA A 143 -15.92 -20.48 -3.29
N LEU A 144 -14.95 -21.21 -3.83
CA LEU A 144 -15.11 -21.96 -5.07
C LEU A 144 -16.03 -23.17 -4.92
N SER A 145 -16.08 -23.79 -3.73
CA SER A 145 -16.96 -24.95 -3.45
C SER A 145 -18.44 -24.60 -3.27
N LYS A 146 -18.78 -23.30 -3.23
CA LYS A 146 -20.13 -22.83 -2.91
C LYS A 146 -20.72 -22.06 -4.12
N PRO A 147 -21.42 -22.75 -5.04
CA PRO A 147 -21.97 -22.14 -6.25
C PRO A 147 -22.92 -20.96 -5.99
N SER A 148 -23.60 -20.96 -4.83
CA SER A 148 -24.53 -19.89 -4.45
C SER A 148 -23.85 -18.53 -4.26
N LEU A 149 -22.53 -18.50 -4.07
CA LEU A 149 -21.79 -17.23 -4.02
C LEU A 149 -21.61 -16.61 -5.41
N TRP A 150 -21.70 -17.42 -6.46
CA TRP A 150 -21.46 -17.03 -7.85
C TRP A 150 -22.76 -16.81 -8.63
N SER A 151 -23.91 -17.22 -8.07
CA SER A 151 -25.23 -17.10 -8.72
C SER A 151 -25.83 -15.69 -8.70
N LEU A 152 -25.18 -14.74 -8.03
CA LEU A 152 -25.64 -13.36 -7.94
C LEU A 152 -24.76 -12.44 -8.80
N ILE A 153 -25.34 -11.73 -9.76
CA ILE A 153 -24.63 -10.96 -10.77
C ILE A 153 -25.21 -9.54 -10.80
N HIS A 154 -24.48 -8.56 -10.27
CA HIS A 154 -24.87 -7.14 -10.27
C HIS A 154 -24.25 -6.38 -11.45
N ILE A 155 -25.07 -6.08 -12.46
CA ILE A 155 -24.66 -5.31 -13.64
C ILE A 155 -25.22 -3.90 -13.48
N ASP A 156 -24.34 -2.93 -13.25
CA ASP A 156 -24.72 -1.54 -13.44
C ASP A 156 -24.85 -1.27 -14.95
N PHE A 157 -26.03 -0.88 -15.43
CA PHE A 157 -26.23 -0.55 -16.85
C PHE A 157 -25.95 0.93 -17.16
N SER A 158 -25.67 1.75 -16.14
CA SER A 158 -25.37 3.18 -16.26
C SER A 158 -23.92 3.44 -16.71
N VAL A 159 -23.01 2.51 -16.43
CA VAL A 159 -21.60 2.60 -16.82
C VAL A 159 -21.42 2.19 -18.28
N LYS A 160 -20.87 3.09 -19.10
CA LYS A 160 -20.62 2.87 -20.55
C LYS A 160 -19.33 2.09 -20.83
N GLU A 161 -18.71 1.54 -19.80
CA GLU A 161 -17.42 0.87 -19.92
C GLU A 161 -17.56 -0.55 -20.49
N GLN A 162 -16.49 -1.01 -21.12
CA GLN A 162 -16.45 -2.31 -21.75
C GLN A 162 -16.21 -3.38 -20.69
N TYR A 163 -17.28 -4.07 -20.31
CA TYR A 163 -17.23 -5.10 -19.30
C TYR A 163 -16.30 -6.25 -19.68
N PRO A 164 -15.38 -6.68 -18.79
CA PRO A 164 -14.57 -7.87 -19.03
C PRO A 164 -15.47 -9.12 -18.98
N LEU A 165 -15.97 -9.52 -20.15
CA LEU A 165 -16.85 -10.67 -20.34
C LEU A 165 -16.26 -11.97 -19.78
N GLU A 166 -14.94 -12.07 -19.72
CA GLU A 166 -14.22 -13.21 -19.12
C GLU A 166 -14.59 -13.41 -17.64
N MET A 167 -14.74 -12.33 -16.87
CA MET A 167 -15.14 -12.42 -15.45
C MET A 167 -16.57 -12.92 -15.31
N LEU A 168 -17.46 -12.43 -16.18
CA LEU A 168 -18.85 -12.87 -16.24
C LEU A 168 -18.93 -14.36 -16.62
N GLU A 169 -18.16 -14.79 -17.61
CA GLU A 169 -18.10 -16.20 -18.02
C GLU A 169 -17.63 -17.10 -16.88
N ILE A 170 -16.55 -16.73 -16.19
CA ILE A 170 -16.04 -17.48 -15.04
C ILE A 170 -17.09 -17.57 -13.93
N GLN A 171 -17.82 -16.48 -13.66
CA GLN A 171 -18.85 -16.46 -12.64
C GLN A 171 -20.04 -17.34 -13.00
N ILE A 172 -20.49 -17.30 -14.27
CA ILE A 172 -21.52 -18.21 -14.79
C ILE A 172 -21.09 -19.67 -14.63
N GLN A 173 -19.85 -19.99 -15.02
CA GLN A 173 -19.31 -21.35 -14.89
C GLN A 173 -19.29 -21.82 -13.42
N ARG A 174 -18.94 -20.94 -12.49
CA ARG A 174 -18.87 -21.25 -11.05
C ARG A 174 -20.23 -21.31 -10.36
N ALA A 175 -21.23 -20.57 -10.85
CA ALA A 175 -22.62 -20.68 -10.39
C ALA A 175 -23.23 -22.06 -10.71
N GLY A 176 -22.67 -22.75 -11.71
CA GLY A 176 -23.09 -24.09 -12.10
C GLY A 176 -24.54 -24.10 -12.58
N PHE A 177 -25.37 -24.95 -11.96
CA PHE A 177 -26.79 -25.09 -12.34
C PHE A 177 -27.72 -24.15 -11.56
N LEU A 178 -27.20 -23.28 -10.70
CA LEU A 178 -28.03 -22.35 -9.95
C LEU A 178 -28.58 -21.26 -10.87
N LYS A 179 -29.79 -20.79 -10.56
CA LYS A 179 -30.39 -19.65 -11.26
C LYS A 179 -29.54 -18.41 -11.01
N ILE A 180 -29.16 -17.77 -12.11
CA ILE A 180 -28.42 -16.51 -12.06
C ILE A 180 -29.41 -15.37 -11.90
N HIS A 181 -29.22 -14.56 -10.87
CA HIS A 181 -30.02 -13.38 -10.62
C HIS A 181 -29.23 -12.15 -11.07
N PHE A 182 -29.82 -11.40 -12.01
CA PHE A 182 -29.29 -10.12 -12.47
C PHE A 182 -29.96 -8.98 -11.70
N TYR A 183 -29.15 -8.06 -11.18
CA TYR A 183 -29.61 -6.80 -10.59
C TYR A 183 -28.96 -5.67 -11.37
N GLY A 184 -29.72 -4.60 -11.61
CA GLY A 184 -29.18 -3.36 -12.15
C GLY A 184 -29.80 -2.18 -11.43
N ASP A 185 -28.98 -1.16 -11.17
CA ASP A 185 -29.44 0.11 -10.65
C ASP A 185 -30.06 0.90 -11.81
N GLU A 186 -31.39 1.01 -11.81
CA GLU A 186 -32.09 1.93 -12.71
C GLU A 186 -31.88 3.36 -12.19
N GLU A 187 -31.48 4.25 -13.10
CA GLU A 187 -31.18 5.65 -12.83
C GLU A 187 -32.39 6.35 -12.16
N GLY A 188 -32.25 6.71 -10.88
CA GLY A 188 -33.09 7.69 -10.19
C GLY A 188 -34.43 7.20 -9.63
N ASP A 189 -34.47 7.11 -8.28
CA ASP A 189 -35.65 7.35 -7.44
C ASP A 189 -36.92 6.54 -7.76
N SER A 190 -36.90 5.22 -7.53
CA SER A 190 -38.12 4.45 -7.30
C SER A 190 -37.90 3.21 -6.43
N PRO A 191 -38.87 2.84 -5.57
CA PRO A 191 -38.67 1.82 -4.56
C PRO A 191 -38.54 0.43 -5.20
N ARG A 192 -37.47 -0.26 -4.78
CA ARG A 192 -37.08 -1.63 -5.14
C ARG A 192 -38.29 -2.56 -5.29
N THR A 193 -38.62 -2.91 -6.52
CA THR A 193 -39.54 -4.02 -6.80
C THR A 193 -38.73 -5.22 -7.29
N ASP A 194 -38.74 -6.27 -6.48
CA ASP A 194 -38.20 -7.59 -6.81
C ASP A 194 -38.95 -8.16 -8.02
N ARG A 195 -38.31 -8.14 -9.18
CA ARG A 195 -38.82 -8.78 -10.40
C ARG A 195 -38.01 -10.05 -10.67
N SER A 196 -38.42 -11.13 -10.01
CA SER A 196 -38.03 -12.47 -10.40
C SER A 196 -38.64 -12.83 -11.76
N ILE A 197 -37.83 -12.90 -12.80
CA ILE A 197 -38.26 -13.37 -14.13
C ILE A 197 -38.32 -14.90 -14.10
N GLN A 198 -39.53 -15.46 -14.21
CA GLN A 198 -39.77 -16.90 -14.33
C GLN A 198 -39.93 -17.25 -15.82
N ALA A 199 -39.18 -18.24 -16.29
CA ALA A 199 -39.20 -18.68 -17.69
C ALA A 199 -40.60 -19.13 -18.15
N PRO A 200 -40.96 -18.92 -19.43
CA PRO A 200 -42.29 -19.27 -19.93
C PRO A 200 -42.48 -20.80 -19.96
N SER A 201 -43.58 -21.23 -19.37
CA SER A 201 -44.10 -22.60 -19.47
C SER A 201 -44.75 -22.78 -20.84
N GLU A 202 -43.98 -23.19 -21.85
CA GLU A 202 -44.55 -23.69 -23.11
C GLU A 202 -44.65 -25.22 -23.11
N ALA A 203 -45.83 -25.66 -23.53
CA ALA A 203 -46.38 -26.99 -23.38
C ALA A 203 -45.65 -28.04 -24.22
N LEU A 204 -45.18 -29.10 -23.56
CA LEU A 204 -45.02 -30.41 -24.20
C LEU A 204 -46.34 -31.18 -24.05
N GLN A 205 -47.17 -31.18 -25.09
CA GLN A 205 -48.14 -32.25 -25.32
C GLN A 205 -47.59 -33.26 -26.33
N PRO A 206 -47.86 -34.56 -26.14
CA PRO A 206 -47.22 -35.64 -26.90
C PRO A 206 -47.98 -35.92 -28.21
N MET A 207 -47.25 -35.96 -29.33
CA MET A 207 -47.77 -36.55 -30.57
C MET A 207 -47.64 -38.08 -30.47
N GLY A 208 -48.72 -38.70 -29.97
CA GLY A 208 -48.90 -40.14 -29.95
C GLY A 208 -49.28 -40.69 -31.33
N GLY A 209 -48.45 -41.61 -31.81
CA GLY A 209 -48.75 -42.81 -32.60
C GLY A 209 -49.97 -42.84 -33.52
N THR A 210 -49.69 -42.85 -34.82
CA THR A 210 -50.52 -43.51 -35.84
C THR A 210 -50.24 -45.01 -35.80
N GLN A 211 -51.26 -45.86 -35.60
CA GLN A 211 -51.30 -47.22 -36.17
C GLN A 211 -52.72 -47.83 -36.10
N HIS A 212 -53.18 -48.22 -37.29
CA HIS A 212 -54.33 -49.08 -37.68
C HIS A 212 -55.77 -48.59 -37.47
#